data_AF-A0A5N6R5I9-F1
#
_entry.id   AF-A0A5N6R5I9-F1
#
_cell.length_a   1.000
_cell.length_b   1.000
_cell.length_c   1.000
_cell.angle_alpha   90.00
_cell.angle_beta   90.00
_cell.angle_gamma   90.00
#
_symmetry.space_group_name_H-M   'P 1'
#
loop_
_entity.id
_entity.type
_entity.pdbx_description
1 polymer ?
#
loop_
_entity_poly.entity_id
_entity_poly.type
_entity_poly.pdbx_seq_one_letter_code
_entity_poly.pdbx_strand_id
1 'polypeptide(L)'
;MLLLIGLPFALAGHDYGQALSKSILFFEAQRSGYLPYNQRVTWRADSGLHDGKTSGVDLVGGYYDAGDNVKFGLPMAFTLTMMSWSIIEYGKQIAAGGELGHAMDALKWGTGHITNRN
;
A
#
# COMPACT_ATOMS: atom_id res chain seq x y z
N MET A 1 18.19 -52.10 -15.06
CA MET A 1 17.69 -51.44 -13.83
C MET A 1 17.71 -49.94 -14.09
N LEU A 2 16.55 -49.37 -14.40
CA LEU A 2 16.40 -47.98 -14.84
C LEU A 2 16.38 -47.07 -13.59
N LEU A 3 17.41 -46.24 -13.40
CA LEU A 3 17.47 -45.30 -12.28
C LEU A 3 16.80 -43.98 -12.70
N LEU A 4 15.48 -43.92 -12.52
CA LEU A 4 14.66 -42.72 -12.63
C LEU A 4 14.58 -42.04 -11.26
N ILE A 5 15.64 -41.37 -10.79
CA ILE A 5 15.55 -40.55 -9.57
C ILE A 5 16.42 -39.30 -9.75
N GLY A 6 15.76 -38.16 -9.93
CA GLY A 6 16.44 -36.86 -10.01
C GLY A 6 15.70 -35.75 -10.75
N LEU A 7 14.42 -35.90 -11.10
CA LEU A 7 13.61 -34.74 -11.48
C LEU A 7 13.43 -33.87 -10.23
N PRO A 8 13.80 -32.58 -10.24
CA PRO A 8 13.44 -31.70 -9.15
C PRO A 8 11.91 -31.67 -9.10
N PHE A 9 11.35 -32.10 -7.97
CA PHE A 9 9.97 -31.77 -7.67
C PHE A 9 9.90 -30.24 -7.64
N ALA A 10 9.39 -29.63 -8.70
CA ALA A 10 8.95 -28.25 -8.64
C ALA A 10 7.79 -28.24 -7.66
N LEU A 11 8.03 -27.80 -6.43
CA LEU A 11 6.96 -27.40 -5.53
C LEU A 11 6.24 -26.25 -6.24
N ALA A 12 5.08 -26.54 -6.82
CA ALA A 12 4.19 -25.55 -7.41
C ALA A 12 3.59 -24.66 -6.31
N GLY A 13 4.43 -23.90 -5.64
CA GLY A 13 4.07 -22.94 -4.60
C GLY A 13 4.02 -21.53 -5.17
N HIS A 14 3.12 -20.71 -4.63
CA HIS A 14 3.09 -19.29 -4.94
C HIS A 14 4.19 -18.54 -4.19
N ASP A 15 4.80 -17.54 -4.85
CA ASP A 15 5.71 -16.61 -4.19
C ASP A 15 4.93 -15.56 -3.40
N TYR A 16 4.64 -15.88 -2.14
CA TYR A 16 3.92 -14.98 -1.23
C TYR A 16 4.75 -13.75 -0.83
N GLY A 17 6.08 -13.80 -0.95
CA GLY A 17 6.93 -12.62 -0.71
C GLY A 17 6.72 -11.57 -1.80
N GLN A 18 6.72 -12.00 -3.06
CA GLN A 18 6.40 -11.12 -4.18
C GLN A 18 4.94 -10.62 -4.10
N ALA A 19 4.00 -11.48 -3.72
CA ALA A 19 2.60 -11.10 -3.55
C ALA A 19 2.42 -10.02 -2.46
N LEU A 20 3.10 -10.16 -1.32
CA LEU A 20 3.10 -9.16 -0.24
C LEU A 20 3.68 -7.82 -0.73
N SER A 21 4.84 -7.87 -1.37
CA SER A 21 5.54 -6.67 -1.86
C SER A 21 4.67 -5.88 -2.85
N LYS A 22 4.02 -6.56 -3.79
CA LYS A 22 3.12 -5.94 -4.76
C LYS A 22 1.83 -5.43 -4.12
N SER A 23 1.28 -6.15 -3.14
CA SER A 23 0.10 -5.71 -2.40
C SER A 23 0.34 -4.41 -1.63
N ILE A 24 1.56 -4.19 -1.12
CA ILE A 24 1.93 -2.94 -0.45
C ILE A 24 2.22 -1.84 -1.47
N LEU A 25 2.92 -2.16 -2.56
CA LEU A 25 3.19 -1.21 -3.66
C LEU A 25 1.91 -0.65 -4.29
N PHE A 26 0.83 -1.43 -4.32
CA PHE A 26 -0.50 -0.97 -4.76
C PHE A 26 -0.94 0.32 -4.07
N PHE A 27 -0.66 0.49 -2.78
CA PHE A 27 -1.04 1.71 -2.06
C PHE A 27 -0.29 2.94 -2.57
N GLU A 28 0.99 2.81 -2.96
CA GLU A 28 1.70 3.92 -3.62
C GLU A 28 1.01 4.32 -4.93
N ALA A 29 0.53 3.34 -5.69
CA ALA A 29 -0.20 3.59 -6.93
C ALA A 29 -1.56 4.27 -6.71
N GLN A 30 -2.12 4.27 -5.49
CA GLN A 30 -3.39 4.92 -5.15
C GLN A 30 -3.25 6.29 -4.47
N ARG A 31 -2.03 6.75 -4.16
CA ARG A 31 -1.82 8.02 -3.43
C ARG A 31 -2.41 9.22 -4.16
N SER A 32 -3.12 10.10 -3.47
CA SER A 32 -3.46 11.45 -3.94
C SER A 32 -2.63 12.48 -3.18
N GLY A 33 -2.44 13.68 -3.71
CA GLY A 33 -1.67 14.77 -3.10
C GLY A 33 -0.28 14.94 -3.68
N TYR A 34 0.61 15.58 -2.92
CA TYR A 34 2.01 15.80 -3.27
C TYR A 34 2.81 14.53 -3.05
N LEU A 35 3.25 13.87 -4.12
CA LEU A 35 3.90 12.57 -4.02
C LEU A 35 5.36 12.73 -3.55
N PRO A 36 5.84 11.82 -2.68
CA PRO A 36 7.20 11.90 -2.19
C PRO A 36 8.18 11.55 -3.32
N TYR A 37 9.28 12.30 -3.41
CA TYR A 37 10.29 12.14 -4.47
C TYR A 37 10.92 10.74 -4.53
N ASN A 38 10.86 10.00 -3.42
CA ASN A 38 11.40 8.66 -3.29
C ASN A 38 10.34 7.55 -3.47
N GLN A 39 9.14 7.84 -3.98
CA GLN A 39 8.17 6.77 -4.26
C GLN A 39 8.68 5.81 -5.35
N ARG A 40 8.25 4.56 -5.27
CA ARG A 40 8.65 3.49 -6.19
C ARG A 40 7.83 3.48 -7.49
N VAL A 41 6.59 3.99 -7.43
CA VAL A 41 5.68 4.06 -8.59
C VAL A 41 5.97 5.31 -9.43
N THR A 42 6.70 5.14 -10.55
CA THR A 42 7.24 6.27 -11.35
C THR A 42 6.27 6.93 -12.33
N TRP A 43 5.12 6.30 -12.61
CA TRP A 43 4.13 6.81 -13.56
C TRP A 43 3.04 7.66 -12.88
N ARG A 44 3.04 7.76 -11.55
CA ARG A 44 2.15 8.64 -10.78
C ARG A 44 2.81 10.01 -10.57
N ALA A 45 1.99 11.06 -10.46
CA ALA A 45 2.40 12.43 -10.20
C ALA A 45 1.43 13.13 -9.24
N ASP A 46 1.81 14.33 -8.78
CA ASP A 46 1.01 15.18 -7.92
C ASP A 46 -0.42 15.37 -8.44
N SER A 47 -1.41 15.20 -7.56
CA SER A 47 -2.83 15.19 -7.95
C SER A 47 -3.73 15.60 -6.78
N GLY A 48 -4.96 16.07 -7.03
CA GLY A 48 -5.91 16.44 -5.96
C GLY A 48 -5.46 17.62 -5.08
N LEU A 49 -4.65 18.54 -5.61
CA LEU A 49 -4.01 19.63 -4.84
C LEU A 49 -4.98 20.75 -4.39
N HIS A 50 -6.25 20.64 -4.75
CA HIS A 50 -7.30 21.60 -4.38
C HIS A 50 -8.38 20.98 -3.49
N ASP A 51 -8.18 19.74 -3.05
CA ASP A 51 -9.16 19.01 -2.25
C ASP A 51 -9.40 19.74 -0.92
N GLY A 52 -10.68 19.99 -0.61
CA GLY A 52 -11.11 20.71 0.60
C GLY A 52 -11.15 22.24 0.48
N LYS A 53 -10.53 22.86 -0.53
CA LYS A 53 -10.42 24.33 -0.64
C LYS A 53 -11.77 25.04 -0.69
N THR A 54 -12.78 24.47 -1.36
CA THR A 54 -14.14 25.02 -1.41
C THR A 54 -14.81 25.09 -0.04
N SER A 55 -14.35 24.27 0.91
CA SER A 55 -14.82 24.22 2.29
C SER A 55 -13.85 24.89 3.27
N GLY A 56 -12.80 25.57 2.77
CA GLY A 56 -11.83 26.27 3.61
C GLY A 56 -10.91 25.36 4.42
N VAL A 57 -10.78 24.09 4.04
CA VAL A 57 -9.94 23.09 4.72
C VAL A 57 -8.92 22.49 3.75
N ASP A 58 -7.82 21.96 4.27
CA ASP A 58 -6.90 21.14 3.49
C ASP A 58 -7.32 19.67 3.59
N LEU A 59 -7.67 19.05 2.47
CA LEU A 59 -7.98 17.62 2.36
C LEU A 59 -7.12 16.94 1.28
N VAL A 60 -5.94 17.50 0.99
CA VAL A 60 -4.92 16.88 0.14
C VAL A 60 -4.46 15.55 0.78
N GLY A 61 -3.80 14.67 0.03
CA GLY A 61 -3.30 13.40 0.57
C GLY A 61 -4.30 12.24 0.47
N GLY A 62 -3.99 11.13 1.12
CA GLY A 62 -4.88 9.96 1.20
C GLY A 62 -4.85 9.10 -0.07
N TYR A 63 -5.83 8.19 -0.17
CA TYR A 63 -5.93 7.23 -1.26
C TYR A 63 -7.17 7.44 -2.12
N TYR A 64 -7.03 7.23 -3.42
CA TYR A 64 -8.16 6.97 -4.30
C TYR A 64 -8.72 5.58 -4.04
N ASP A 65 -10.05 5.46 -4.04
CA ASP A 65 -10.74 4.26 -3.54
C ASP A 65 -10.54 3.04 -4.45
N ALA A 66 -10.70 3.22 -5.75
CA ALA A 66 -10.63 2.13 -6.72
C ALA A 66 -9.93 2.57 -8.03
N GLY A 67 -10.59 2.38 -9.18
CA GLY A 67 -10.12 2.83 -10.49
C GLY A 67 -10.52 4.27 -10.82
N ASP A 68 -11.17 4.96 -9.89
CA ASP A 68 -11.58 6.35 -9.97
C ASP A 68 -10.67 7.24 -9.11
N ASN A 69 -11.02 8.54 -9.01
CA ASN A 69 -10.26 9.52 -8.24
C ASN A 69 -11.03 10.06 -7.02
N VAL A 70 -12.08 9.37 -6.55
CA VAL A 70 -12.81 9.77 -5.35
C VAL A 70 -12.13 9.21 -4.09
N LYS A 71 -12.11 10.01 -3.04
CA LYS A 71 -11.61 9.62 -1.70
C LYS A 71 -12.80 9.23 -0.82
N PHE A 72 -13.22 7.97 -0.89
CA PHE A 72 -14.28 7.47 -0.02
C PHE A 72 -13.74 7.18 1.38
N GLY A 73 -14.15 8.00 2.36
CA GLY A 73 -13.59 7.93 3.72
C GLY A 73 -13.83 6.61 4.44
N LEU A 74 -15.00 5.99 4.28
CA LEU A 74 -15.34 4.73 4.94
C LEU A 74 -14.46 3.54 4.47
N PRO A 75 -14.38 3.21 3.16
CA PRO A 75 -13.52 2.12 2.69
C PRO A 75 -12.03 2.41 2.92
N MET A 76 -11.60 3.68 2.86
CA MET A 76 -10.23 4.05 3.24
C MET A 76 -9.95 3.75 4.72
N ALA A 77 -10.82 4.18 5.64
CA ALA A 77 -10.66 3.92 7.06
C ALA A 77 -10.65 2.42 7.39
N PHE A 78 -11.53 1.64 6.74
CA PHE A 78 -11.53 0.19 6.86
C PHE A 78 -10.20 -0.41 6.42
N THR A 79 -9.70 0.00 5.24
CA THR A 79 -8.44 -0.51 4.69
C THR A 79 -7.25 -0.21 5.59
N LEU A 80 -7.18 1.01 6.15
CA LEU A 80 -6.12 1.39 7.09
C LEU A 80 -6.21 0.64 8.43
N THR A 81 -7.43 0.32 8.87
CA THR A 81 -7.65 -0.52 10.06
C THR A 81 -7.11 -1.93 9.83
N MET A 82 -7.43 -2.53 8.68
CA MET A 82 -6.95 -3.87 8.33
C MET A 82 -5.43 -3.91 8.13
N MET A 83 -4.85 -2.86 7.52
CA MET A 83 -3.40 -2.73 7.39
C MET A 83 -2.73 -2.60 8.76
N SER A 84 -3.28 -1.78 9.66
CA SER A 84 -2.77 -1.64 11.03
C SER A 84 -2.81 -2.97 11.78
N TRP A 85 -3.92 -3.69 11.69
CA TRP A 85 -4.06 -5.00 12.33
C TRP A 85 -3.05 -6.00 11.75
N SER A 86 -2.88 -6.05 10.43
CA SER A 86 -1.89 -6.91 9.80
C SER A 86 -0.45 -6.61 10.26
N ILE A 87 -0.09 -5.34 10.41
CA ILE A 87 1.22 -4.93 10.92
C ILE A 87 1.39 -5.33 12.40
N ILE A 88 0.36 -5.16 13.23
CA ILE A 88 0.39 -5.54 14.65
C ILE A 88 0.60 -7.06 14.79
N GLU A 89 -0.16 -7.86 14.04
CA GLU A 89 -0.16 -9.31 14.15
C GLU A 89 1.08 -9.95 13.49
N TYR A 90 1.46 -9.47 12.30
CA TYR A 90 2.45 -10.11 11.43
C TYR A 90 3.68 -9.25 11.15
N GLY A 91 3.91 -8.18 11.92
CA GLY A 91 4.98 -7.22 11.68
C GLY A 91 6.38 -7.86 11.61
N LYS A 92 6.64 -8.94 12.35
CA LYS A 92 7.92 -9.69 12.28
C LYS A 92 8.11 -10.38 10.93
N GLN A 93 7.05 -10.97 10.38
CA GLN A 93 7.05 -11.66 9.09
C GLN A 93 7.15 -10.65 7.95
N ILE A 94 6.42 -9.54 8.05
CA ILE A 94 6.51 -8.43 7.09
C ILE A 94 7.93 -7.83 7.10
N ALA A 95 8.55 -7.70 8.28
CA ALA A 95 9.94 -7.27 8.42
C ALA A 95 10.93 -8.27 7.82
N ALA A 96 10.74 -9.58 8.05
CA ALA A 96 11.57 -10.62 7.43
C ALA A 96 11.47 -10.61 5.89
N GLY A 97 10.32 -10.19 5.35
CA GLY A 97 10.12 -9.95 3.92
C GLY A 97 10.64 -8.59 3.41
N GLY A 98 11.20 -7.75 4.28
CA GLY A 98 11.74 -6.43 3.90
C GLY A 98 10.69 -5.33 3.68
N GLU A 99 9.41 -5.61 3.92
CA GLU A 99 8.31 -4.71 3.54
C GLU A 99 7.73 -3.89 4.70
N LEU A 100 8.25 -4.05 5.93
CA LEU A 100 7.66 -3.38 7.10
C LEU A 100 7.73 -1.85 6.98
N GLY A 101 8.84 -1.31 6.47
CA GLY A 101 8.97 0.13 6.22
C GLY A 101 7.91 0.64 5.25
N HIS A 102 7.73 -0.05 4.12
CA HIS A 102 6.75 0.30 3.11
C HIS A 102 5.30 0.19 3.60
N ALA A 103 4.99 -0.85 4.38
CA ALA A 103 3.67 -0.99 5.02
C ALA A 103 3.39 0.15 6.00
N MET A 104 4.38 0.53 6.82
CA MET A 104 4.27 1.65 7.75
C MET A 104 4.10 2.99 7.03
N ASP A 105 4.81 3.21 5.92
CA ASP A 105 4.67 4.43 5.12
C ASP A 105 3.31 4.50 4.42
N ALA A 106 2.79 3.37 3.94
CA ALA A 106 1.45 3.28 3.41
C ALA A 106 0.39 3.60 4.48
N LEU A 107 0.55 3.07 5.70
CA LEU A 107 -0.35 3.36 6.81
C LEU A 107 -0.31 4.84 7.20
N LYS A 108 0.89 5.42 7.34
CA LYS A 108 1.08 6.85 7.65
C LYS A 108 0.43 7.76 6.63
N TRP A 109 0.55 7.44 5.33
CA TRP A 109 -0.03 8.24 4.27
C TRP A 109 -1.56 8.36 4.40
N GLY A 110 -2.25 7.24 4.57
CA GLY A 110 -3.70 7.24 4.69
C GLY A 110 -4.18 7.80 6.03
N THR A 111 -3.50 7.49 7.13
CA THR A 111 -3.88 8.00 8.46
C THR A 111 -3.61 9.49 8.60
N GLY A 112 -2.55 10.01 7.95
CA GLY A 112 -2.29 11.44 7.81
C GLY A 112 -3.49 12.16 7.22
N HIS A 113 -4.02 11.69 6.09
CA HIS A 113 -5.22 12.27 5.49
C HIS A 113 -6.45 12.24 6.40
N ILE A 114 -6.78 11.08 6.99
CA ILE A 114 -7.98 10.96 7.86
C ILE A 114 -7.89 11.87 9.09
N THR A 115 -6.68 12.06 9.62
CA THR A 115 -6.45 12.91 10.80
C THR A 115 -6.09 14.35 10.46
N ASN A 116 -6.08 14.69 9.17
CA ASN A 116 -5.64 15.97 8.62
C ASN A 116 -4.24 16.38 9.11
N ARG A 117 -3.26 15.47 8.96
CA ARG A 117 -1.84 15.63 9.27
C ARG A 117 -0.99 15.35 8.02
N ASN A 118 -1.17 16.21 7.02
CA ASN A 118 -0.38 16.20 5.79
C ASN A 118 0.97 16.89 5.95
#